data_AF-A0A7V2MHH9-F1
#
_entry.id   AF-A0A7V2MHH9-F1
#
_cell.length_a   1.000
_cell.length_b   1.000
_cell.length_c   1.000
_cell.angle_alpha   90.00
_cell.angle_beta   90.00
_cell.angle_gamma   90.00
#
_symmetry.space_group_name_H-M   'P 1'
#
loop_
_entity.id
_entity.type
_entity.pdbx_description
1 polymer ?
#
loop_
_entity_poly.entity_id
_entity_poly.type
_entity_poly.pdbx_seq_one_letter_code
_entity_poly.pdbx_strand_id
1 'polypeptide(L)' 'MTHAIELTPAELDLLEELLEREARQLPVEIHHTATAKYRERLRRRSEMVEAILGRIRCSISHELA' A
#
# COMPACT_ATOMS: atom_id res chain seq x y z
N MET A 1 1.83 14.18 13.48
CA MET A 1 3.18 14.51 12.99
C MET A 1 3.38 13.71 11.71
N THR A 2 3.63 14.38 10.59
CA THR A 2 3.99 13.73 9.32
C THR A 2 5.51 13.70 9.24
N HIS A 3 6.10 12.52 9.08
CA HIS A 3 7.54 12.35 8.87
C HIS A 3 7.79 12.21 7.37
N ALA A 4 8.61 13.09 6.80
CA ALA A 4 9.09 12.95 5.44
C ALA A 4 10.25 11.96 5.42
N ILE A 5 10.26 11.06 4.44
CA ILE A 5 11.34 10.10 4.19
C ILE A 5 11.73 10.29 2.73
N GLU A 6 13.03 10.47 2.48
CA GLU A 6 13.58 10.49 1.13
C GLU A 6 13.87 9.04 0.70
N LEU A 7 13.39 8.67 -0.48
CA LEU A 7 13.60 7.36 -1.10
C LEU A 7 14.27 7.57 -2.45
N THR A 8 15.29 6.77 -2.73
CA THR A 8 15.84 6.64 -4.08
C THR A 8 14.81 5.98 -5.01
N PRO A 9 14.95 6.12 -6.35
CA PRO A 9 14.05 5.46 -7.28
C PRO A 9 13.97 3.93 -7.07
N ALA A 10 15.10 3.28 -6.82
CA ALA A 10 15.14 1.84 -6.56
C ALA A 10 14.43 1.43 -5.25
N GLU A 11 14.51 2.27 -4.21
CA GLU A 11 13.78 2.05 -2.95
C GLU A 11 12.27 2.28 -3.14
N LEU A 12 11.90 3.23 -4.00
CA LEU A 12 10.51 3.49 -4.35
C LEU A 12 9.92 2.33 -5.15
N ASP A 13 10.65 1.79 -6.13
CA ASP A 13 10.25 0.61 -6.91
C ASP A 13 10.05 -0.61 -6.00
N LEU A 14 11.00 -0.86 -5.10
CA LEU A 14 10.89 -1.94 -4.11
C LEU A 14 9.68 -1.73 -3.19
N LEU A 15 9.44 -0.50 -2.74
CA LEU A 15 8.29 -0.18 -1.89
C LEU A 15 6.97 -0.41 -2.65
N GLU A 16 6.89 -0.03 -3.93
CA GLU A 16 5.74 -0.31 -4.79
C GLU A 16 5.51 -1.82 -4.91
N GLU A 17 6.53 -2.62 -5.22
CA GLU A 17 6.41 -4.08 -5.34
C GLU A 17 5.86 -4.71 -4.04
N LEU A 18 6.41 -4.30 -2.89
CA LEU A 18 5.98 -4.80 -1.59
C LEU A 18 4.52 -4.43 -1.29
N LEU A 19 4.11 -3.20 -1.60
CA LEU A 19 2.75 -2.74 -1.42
C LEU A 19 1.76 -3.45 -2.35
N GLU A 20 2.13 -3.67 -3.62
CA GLU A 20 1.30 -4.41 -4.55
C GLU A 20 1.10 -5.87 -4.11
N ARG A 21 2.16 -6.51 -3.62
CA ARG A 21 2.05 -7.87 -3.08
C ARG A 21 1.10 -7.92 -1.90
N GLU A 22 1.20 -6.96 -0.99
CA GLU A 22 0.31 -6.82 0.16
C GLU A 22 -1.15 -6.59 -0.30
N ALA A 23 -1.37 -5.69 -1.26
CA ALA A 23 -2.70 -5.41 -1.83
C ALA A 23 -3.36 -6.66 -2.42
N ARG A 24 -2.58 -7.54 -3.06
CA ARG A 24 -3.07 -8.83 -3.60
C ARG A 24 -3.41 -9.84 -2.49
N GLN A 25 -2.72 -9.81 -1.36
CA GLN A 25 -2.89 -10.79 -0.28
C GLN A 25 -4.05 -10.43 0.67
N LEU A 26 -4.26 -9.15 0.95
CA LEU A 26 -5.25 -8.68 1.92
C LEU A 26 -6.70 -9.13 1.63
N PRO A 27 -7.21 -9.12 0.38
CA PRO A 27 -8.57 -9.61 0.09
C PRO A 27 -8.77 -11.08 0.48
N VAL A 28 -7.76 -11.91 0.23
CA VAL A 28 -7.77 -13.33 0.59
C VAL A 28 -7.80 -13.49 2.11
N GLU A 29 -6.94 -12.76 2.83
CA GLU A 29 -6.91 -12.80 4.29
C GLU A 29 -8.21 -12.27 4.92
N ILE A 30 -8.79 -11.22 4.36
CA ILE A 30 -10.09 -10.65 4.77
C ILE A 30 -11.19 -11.71 4.62
N HIS A 31 -11.20 -12.42 3.49
CA HIS A 31 -12.19 -13.46 3.21
C HIS A 31 -12.09 -14.62 4.22
N HIS A 32 -10.88 -15.04 4.57
CA HIS A 32 -10.66 -16.13 5.53
C HIS A 32 -10.73 -15.71 7.00
N THR A 33 -10.82 -14.41 7.30
CA THR A 33 -10.87 -13.92 8.69
C THR A 33 -12.27 -14.05 9.29
N ALA A 34 -12.40 -14.85 10.35
CA ALA A 34 -13.66 -15.07 11.05
C ALA A 34 -14.05 -13.90 12.00
N THR A 35 -13.07 -13.25 12.63
CA THR A 35 -13.34 -12.23 13.66
C THR A 35 -13.56 -10.85 13.04
N ALA A 36 -14.70 -10.23 13.35
CA ALA A 36 -15.08 -8.92 12.77
C ALA A 36 -14.03 -7.83 13.05
N LYS A 37 -13.51 -7.78 14.27
CA LYS A 37 -12.46 -6.82 14.68
C LYS A 37 -11.18 -6.97 13.86
N TYR A 38 -10.77 -8.21 13.57
CA TYR A 38 -9.56 -8.42 12.78
C TYR A 38 -9.81 -8.10 11.31
N ARG A 39 -10.98 -8.48 10.78
CA ARG A 39 -11.40 -8.15 9.41
C ARG A 39 -11.41 -6.64 9.16
N GLU A 40 -11.90 -5.86 10.11
CA GLU A 40 -11.89 -4.39 10.03
C GLU A 40 -10.46 -3.83 10.06
N ARG A 41 -9.55 -4.44 10.82
CA ARG A 41 -8.13 -4.07 10.80
C ARG A 41 -7.51 -4.33 9.43
N LEU A 42 -7.82 -5.46 8.82
CA LEU A 42 -7.34 -5.81 7.48
C LEU A 42 -7.91 -4.88 6.40
N ARG A 43 -9.19 -4.51 6.49
CA ARG A 43 -9.79 -3.52 5.58
C ARG A 43 -9.11 -2.15 5.66
N ARG A 44 -8.90 -1.63 6.87
CA ARG A 44 -8.15 -0.39 7.08
C ARG A 44 -6.74 -0.49 6.51
N ARG A 45 -6.08 -1.64 6.66
CA ARG A 45 -4.77 -1.88 6.05
C ARG A 45 -4.84 -1.86 4.52
N SER A 46 -5.85 -2.48 3.92
CA SER A 46 -6.07 -2.48 2.47
C SER A 46 -6.26 -1.05 1.95
N GLU A 47 -7.10 -0.26 2.61
CA GLU A 47 -7.32 1.14 2.25
C GLU A 47 -6.03 1.98 2.32
N MET A 48 -5.21 1.77 3.36
CA MET A 48 -3.91 2.45 3.48
C MET A 48 -2.96 2.05 2.35
N VAL A 49 -2.86 0.76 2.01
CA VAL A 49 -1.98 0.27 0.95
C VAL A 49 -2.38 0.85 -0.41
N GLU A 50 -3.66 0.79 -0.76
CA GLU A 50 -4.18 1.38 -2.00
C GLU A 50 -3.92 2.90 -2.06
N ALA A 51 -4.11 3.61 -0.94
CA ALA A 51 -3.83 5.04 -0.88
C ALA A 51 -2.33 5.39 -0.99
N ILE A 52 -1.42 4.52 -0.53
CA ILE A 52 0.01 4.72 -0.72
C ILE A 52 0.38 4.46 -2.18
N LEU A 53 -0.08 3.34 -2.77
CA LEU A 53 0.16 3.02 -4.18
C LEU A 53 -0.34 4.13 -5.12
N GLY A 54 -1.54 4.66 -4.87
CA GLY A 54 -2.08 5.78 -5.64
C GLY A 54 -1.18 7.03 -5.58
N ARG A 55 -0.60 7.33 -4.42
CA ARG A 55 0.34 8.46 -4.28
C ARG A 55 1.66 8.21 -4.99
N ILE A 56 2.22 7.00 -4.88
CA ILE A 56 3.48 6.62 -5.55
C ILE A 56 3.30 6.76 -7.07
N ARG A 57 2.25 6.17 -7.64
CA ARG A 57 2.00 6.20 -9.10
C ARG A 57 1.71 7.60 -9.64
N CYS A 58 0.99 8.43 -8.88
CA CYS A 58 0.80 9.84 -9.24
C CYS A 58 2.11 10.63 -9.19
N SER A 59 3.00 10.33 -8.23
CA SER A 59 4.29 11.02 -8.10
C SER A 59 5.25 10.65 -9.23
N ILE A 60 5.29 9.38 -9.64
CA ILE A 60 6.12 8.91 -10.76
C ILE A 60 5.66 9.50 -12.10
N SER A 61 4.34 9.68 -12.28
CA SER A 61 3.78 10.25 -13.52
C SER A 61 4.22 11.70 -13.78
N HIS A 62 4.77 12.40 -12.77
CA HIS A 62 5.26 13.77 -12.89
C HIS A 62 6.78 13.85 -13.24
N GLU A 63 7.51 12.73 -13.19
CA GLU A 63 8.96 12.69 -13.49
C GLU A 63 9.28 12.27 -14.94
N LEU A 64 8.29 11.79 -15.69
CA LEU A 64 8.43 11.31 -17.08
C LEU A 64 7.78 12.25 -18.12
N ALA A 65 7.29 13.43 -17.71
CA ALA A 65 6.69 14.45 -18.59
C ALA A 65 7.59 15.69 -18.66
#